data_AF-A0A1B8P2F8-F1
#
_entry.id   AF-A0A1B8P2F8-F1
#
_cell.length_a   1.000
_cell.length_b   1.000
_cell.length_c   1.000
_cell.angle_alpha   90.00
_cell.angle_beta   90.00
_cell.angle_gamma   90.00
#
_symmetry.space_group_name_H-M   'P 1'
#
loop_
_entity.id
_entity.type
_entity.pdbx_description
1 polymer ?
#
loop_
_entity_poly.entity_id
_entity_poly.type
_entity_poly.pdbx_seq_one_letter_code
_entity_poly.pdbx_strand_id
1 'polypeptide(L)'
;MNDWIARIGGRLEDGARVVFDTPEPARRALEGPVMSPLVHLGILDVVGDGAERFLQGQTSAQLSLVDGEFAPLGCFCTPKGRVLANVQLWRVAPNHYRLLTHHELVTSLAEHLAKFAPFYRVELTPRDDLALIGLFGHEAPAVAEALLDVEPPVPGGRSSGRPSR
;
A
#
# COMPACT_ATOMS: atom_id res chain seq x y z
N MET A 1 17.47 -12.97 -28.14
CA MET A 1 16.41 -12.03 -27.69
C MET A 1 15.10 -12.75 -27.39
N ASN A 2 14.68 -13.72 -28.21
CA ASN A 2 13.47 -14.54 -27.98
C ASN A 2 13.52 -15.43 -26.72
N ASP A 3 14.73 -15.81 -26.28
CA ASP A 3 14.94 -16.68 -25.12
C ASP A 3 14.51 -16.04 -23.78
N TRP A 4 14.67 -14.72 -23.68
CA TRP A 4 14.21 -13.97 -22.50
C TRP A 4 12.69 -13.83 -22.47
N ILE A 5 12.05 -13.65 -23.64
CA ILE A 5 10.60 -13.53 -23.78
C ILE A 5 9.90 -14.80 -23.30
N ALA A 6 10.38 -15.98 -23.73
CA ALA A 6 9.86 -17.26 -23.25
C ALA A 6 10.08 -17.44 -21.73
N ARG A 7 11.22 -17.01 -21.21
CA ARG A 7 11.57 -17.13 -19.79
C ARG A 7 10.68 -16.32 -18.86
N ILE A 8 10.13 -15.19 -19.32
CA ILE A 8 9.16 -14.38 -18.56
C ILE A 8 7.70 -14.77 -18.88
N GLY A 9 7.47 -15.89 -19.58
CA GLY A 9 6.13 -16.39 -19.92
C GLY A 9 5.47 -15.69 -21.13
N GLY A 10 6.25 -14.93 -21.90
CA GLY A 10 5.79 -14.34 -23.16
C GLY A 10 5.98 -15.28 -24.35
N ARG A 11 5.11 -15.17 -25.35
CA ARG A 11 5.20 -15.85 -26.64
C ARG A 11 5.17 -14.82 -27.76
N LEU A 12 5.93 -15.05 -28.82
CA LEU A 12 5.93 -14.18 -30.01
C LEU A 12 4.80 -14.59 -30.97
N GLU A 13 3.90 -13.65 -31.26
CA GLU A 13 2.95 -13.69 -32.39
C GLU A 13 3.47 -12.83 -33.55
N ASP A 14 3.31 -13.33 -34.78
CA ASP A 14 3.62 -12.64 -36.05
C ASP A 14 5.01 -11.97 -36.14
N GLY A 15 6.00 -12.54 -35.45
CA GLY A 15 7.41 -12.11 -35.54
C GLY A 15 7.77 -10.80 -34.84
N ALA A 16 6.79 -10.03 -34.34
CA ALA A 16 7.03 -8.75 -33.66
C ALA A 16 6.17 -8.49 -32.41
N ARG A 17 5.07 -9.23 -32.21
CA ARG A 17 4.17 -9.04 -31.08
C ARG A 17 4.52 -10.02 -29.97
N VAL A 18 4.69 -9.56 -28.73
CA VAL A 18 4.82 -10.45 -27.56
C VAL A 18 3.49 -10.50 -26.82
N VAL A 19 2.99 -11.72 -26.62
CA VAL A 19 1.74 -11.99 -25.91
C VAL A 19 2.05 -12.80 -24.66
N PHE A 20 1.44 -12.44 -23.54
CA PHE A 20 1.52 -13.20 -22.31
C PHE A 20 0.22 -13.96 -22.10
N ASP A 21 0.30 -15.19 -21.58
CA ASP A 21 -0.88 -15.86 -21.03
C ASP A 21 -1.38 -15.02 -19.86
N THR A 22 -2.40 -14.20 -20.12
CA THR A 22 -3.04 -13.39 -19.10
C THR A 22 -4.07 -14.27 -18.41
N PRO A 23 -3.90 -14.60 -17.12
CA PRO A 23 -4.87 -15.40 -16.41
C PRO A 23 -6.26 -14.74 -16.46
N GLU A 24 -7.31 -15.56 -16.53
CA GLU A 24 -8.71 -15.10 -16.61
C GLU A 24 -9.06 -13.98 -15.60
N PRO A 25 -8.62 -14.01 -14.32
CA PRO A 25 -8.87 -12.90 -13.39
C PRO A 25 -8.25 -11.56 -13.83
N ALA A 26 -7.03 -11.60 -14.36
CA ALA A 26 -6.35 -10.40 -14.85
C ALA A 26 -6.99 -9.87 -16.13
N ARG A 27 -7.47 -10.79 -17.00
CA ARG A 27 -8.23 -10.43 -18.19
C ARG A 27 -9.56 -9.75 -17.84
N ARG A 28 -10.30 -10.28 -16.86
CA ARG A 28 -11.54 -9.65 -16.38
C ARG A 28 -11.32 -8.27 -15.80
N ALA A 29 -10.21 -8.06 -15.07
CA ALA A 29 -9.85 -6.73 -14.58
C ALA A 29 -9.53 -5.73 -15.69
N LEU A 30 -9.15 -6.20 -16.89
CA LEU A 30 -8.99 -5.36 -18.08
C LEU A 30 -10.32 -5.08 -18.78
N GLU A 31 -11.28 -6.00 -18.70
CA GLU A 31 -12.59 -5.92 -19.37
C GLU A 31 -13.67 -5.22 -18.52
N GLY A 32 -13.51 -5.15 -17.19
CA GLY A 32 -14.48 -4.53 -16.29
C GLY A 32 -14.00 -4.43 -14.83
N PRO A 33 -14.84 -3.91 -13.92
CA PRO A 33 -14.49 -3.75 -12.52
C PRO A 33 -14.42 -5.11 -11.81
N VAL A 34 -13.31 -5.39 -11.13
CA VAL A 34 -13.10 -6.61 -10.36
C VAL A 34 -12.74 -6.26 -8.92
N MET A 35 -13.40 -6.92 -7.98
CA MET A 35 -13.13 -6.80 -6.55
C MET A 35 -12.42 -8.06 -6.05
N SER A 36 -11.34 -7.91 -5.28
CA SER A 36 -10.58 -9.04 -4.75
C SER A 36 -10.12 -8.77 -3.32
N PRO A 37 -10.26 -9.73 -2.40
CA PRO A 37 -9.76 -9.57 -1.04
C PRO A 37 -8.22 -9.60 -1.03
N LEU A 38 -7.61 -8.63 -0.36
CA LEU A 38 -6.15 -8.50 -0.25
C LEU A 38 -5.65 -9.16 1.04
N VAL A 39 -6.01 -10.43 1.22
CA VAL A 39 -5.74 -11.21 2.46
C VAL A 39 -4.26 -11.36 2.82
N HIS A 40 -3.37 -11.15 1.85
CA HIS A 40 -1.92 -11.22 2.05
C HIS A 40 -1.36 -9.95 2.71
N LEU A 41 -2.15 -8.88 2.77
CA LEU A 41 -1.76 -7.61 3.39
C LEU A 41 -2.31 -7.52 4.81
N GLY A 42 -1.59 -6.79 5.66
CA GLY A 42 -2.00 -6.48 7.02
C GLY A 42 -1.64 -5.04 7.37
N ILE A 43 -2.27 -4.56 8.44
CA ILE A 43 -2.20 -3.16 8.87
C ILE A 43 -1.55 -3.06 10.25
N LEU A 44 -0.66 -2.08 10.39
CA LEU A 44 -0.13 -1.61 11.68
C LEU A 44 -0.46 -0.12 11.85
N ASP A 45 -1.26 0.21 12.86
CA ASP A 45 -1.50 1.59 13.26
C ASP A 45 -0.38 2.09 14.19
N VAL A 46 -0.01 3.35 14.00
CA VAL A 46 1.01 4.07 14.77
C VAL A 46 0.39 5.38 15.24
N VAL A 47 0.11 5.48 16.54
CA VAL A 47 -0.67 6.59 17.13
C VAL A 47 0.10 7.27 18.24
N GLY A 48 0.18 8.59 18.24
CA GLY A 48 0.74 9.36 19.35
C GLY A 48 1.48 10.62 18.91
N ASP A 49 1.73 11.53 19.86
CA ASP A 49 2.25 12.88 19.58
C ASP A 49 3.60 12.90 18.85
N GLY A 50 4.42 11.87 19.05
CA GLY A 50 5.71 11.72 18.37
C GLY A 50 5.68 10.85 17.11
N ALA A 51 4.51 10.44 16.60
CA ALA A 51 4.40 9.46 15.52
C ALA A 51 5.12 9.86 14.23
N GLU A 52 5.03 11.13 13.82
CA GLU A 52 5.73 11.61 12.63
C GLU A 52 7.25 11.52 12.79
N ARG A 53 7.78 12.06 13.91
CA ARG A 53 9.21 12.04 14.21
C ARG A 53 9.73 10.62 14.39
N PHE A 54 8.93 9.76 15.01
CA PHE A 54 9.21 8.35 15.19
C PHE A 54 9.36 7.66 13.84
N LEU A 55 8.35 7.75 12.97
CA LEU A 55 8.37 7.10 11.66
C LEU A 55 9.47 7.65 10.77
N GLN A 56 9.67 8.98 10.74
CA GLN A 56 10.74 9.62 9.97
C GLN A 56 12.13 9.11 10.34
N GLY A 57 12.32 8.67 11.60
CA GLY A 57 13.57 8.07 12.08
C GLY A 57 13.68 6.55 11.89
N GLN A 58 12.64 5.87 11.41
CA GLN A 58 12.58 4.42 11.29
C GLN A 58 12.39 3.93 9.85
N THR A 59 11.75 4.72 8.98
CA THR A 59 11.53 4.38 7.57
C THR A 59 12.40 5.22 6.64
N SER A 60 12.67 4.70 5.44
CA SER A 60 13.30 5.43 4.34
C SER A 60 12.38 6.45 3.67
N ALA A 61 11.08 6.43 3.95
CA ALA A 61 10.12 7.37 3.36
C ALA A 61 10.21 8.76 4.00
N GLN A 62 9.82 9.77 3.22
CA GLN A 62 9.71 11.14 3.71
C GLN A 62 8.30 11.38 4.26
N LEU A 63 8.15 11.39 5.58
CA LEU A 63 6.86 11.51 6.27
C LEU A 63 6.19 12.87 6.05
N SER A 64 6.95 13.92 5.74
CA SER A 64 6.40 15.23 5.42
C SER A 64 5.54 15.25 4.15
N LEU A 65 5.62 14.20 3.32
CA LEU A 65 4.76 14.01 2.15
C LEU A 65 3.50 13.21 2.47
N VAL A 66 3.38 12.69 3.70
CA VAL A 66 2.23 11.90 4.15
C VAL A 66 1.18 12.84 4.73
N ASP A 67 0.51 13.56 3.85
CA ASP A 67 -0.49 14.58 4.17
C ASP A 67 -1.93 14.03 4.22
N GLY A 68 -2.10 12.72 4.05
CA GLY A 68 -3.41 12.06 3.95
C GLY A 68 -3.92 11.98 2.51
N GLU A 69 -3.32 12.76 1.61
CA GLU A 69 -3.63 12.73 0.17
C GLU A 69 -2.64 11.88 -0.61
N PHE A 70 -1.45 11.66 -0.05
CA PHE A 70 -0.40 10.85 -0.64
C PHE A 70 0.05 9.73 0.31
N ALA A 71 0.16 8.52 -0.25
CA ALA A 71 0.56 7.32 0.47
C ALA A 71 1.89 6.77 -0.06
N PRO A 72 3.05 7.32 0.37
CA PRO A 72 4.36 6.89 -0.12
C PRO A 72 4.69 5.46 0.28
N LEU A 73 5.51 4.84 -0.57
CA LEU A 73 6.20 3.60 -0.23
C LEU A 73 7.44 3.91 0.61
N GLY A 74 7.62 3.12 1.65
CA GLY A 74 8.77 3.17 2.54
C GLY A 74 9.31 1.78 2.81
N CYS A 75 10.51 1.74 3.37
CA CYS A 75 11.14 0.52 3.82
C CYS A 75 11.65 0.72 5.24
N PHE A 76 11.43 -0.28 6.09
CA PHE A 76 12.03 -0.37 7.41
C PHE A 76 13.26 -1.26 7.34
N CYS A 77 14.39 -0.76 7.85
CA CYS A 77 15.67 -1.44 7.80
C CYS A 77 16.25 -1.60 9.20
N THR A 78 17.01 -2.68 9.39
CA THR A 78 17.91 -2.80 10.54
C THR A 78 19.04 -1.76 10.46
N PRO A 79 19.75 -1.47 11.57
CA PRO A 79 20.95 -0.62 11.54
C PRO A 79 22.05 -1.09 10.58
N LYS A 80 22.05 -2.37 10.19
CA LYS A 80 22.97 -2.96 9.20
C LYS A 80 22.43 -2.89 7.76
N GLY A 81 21.33 -2.18 7.51
CA GLY A 81 20.74 -2.00 6.19
C GLY A 81 19.94 -3.19 5.66
N ARG A 82 19.70 -4.24 6.47
CA ARG A 82 18.80 -5.35 6.06
C ARG A 82 17.35 -4.89 6.11
N VAL A 83 16.62 -5.11 5.02
CA VAL A 83 15.18 -4.83 4.93
C VAL A 83 14.41 -5.74 5.87
N LEU A 84 13.54 -5.14 6.67
CA LEU A 84 12.60 -5.81 7.57
C LEU A 84 11.22 -5.91 6.90
N ALA A 85 10.73 -4.80 6.36
CA ALA A 85 9.44 -4.73 5.70
C ALA A 85 9.40 -3.57 4.71
N ASN A 86 8.76 -3.80 3.57
CA ASN A 86 8.28 -2.72 2.70
C ASN A 86 6.86 -2.36 3.14
N VAL A 87 6.59 -1.07 3.19
CA VAL A 87 5.32 -0.54 3.68
C VAL A 87 4.79 0.52 2.72
N GLN A 88 3.46 0.63 2.65
CA GLN A 88 2.81 1.85 2.22
C GLN A 88 2.32 2.60 3.46
N LEU A 89 2.60 3.89 3.54
CA LEU A 89 2.25 4.72 4.70
C LEU A 89 1.19 5.74 4.31
N TRP A 90 0.16 5.95 5.13
CA TRP A 90 -0.71 7.11 5.00
C TRP A 90 -1.13 7.64 6.37
N ARG A 91 -1.54 8.91 6.39
CA ARG A 91 -2.04 9.58 7.59
C ARG A 91 -3.56 9.42 7.63
N VAL A 92 -4.07 8.84 8.72
CA VAL A 92 -5.51 8.62 8.92
C VAL A 92 -6.13 9.79 9.67
N ALA A 93 -5.40 10.35 10.64
CA ALA A 93 -5.82 11.50 11.44
C ALA A 93 -4.57 12.24 11.97
N PRO A 94 -4.73 13.38 12.67
CA PRO A 94 -3.61 13.97 13.39
C PRO A 94 -2.95 12.97 14.33
N ASN A 95 -1.62 12.85 14.25
CA ASN A 95 -0.83 11.93 15.07
C ASN A 95 -1.19 10.44 14.91
N HIS A 96 -1.88 10.07 13.82
CA HIS A 96 -2.26 8.70 13.53
C HIS A 96 -1.87 8.34 12.10
N TYR A 97 -0.90 7.44 11.99
CA TYR A 97 -0.40 6.90 10.74
C TYR A 97 -0.73 5.42 10.64
N ARG A 98 -0.92 4.96 9.41
CA ARG A 98 -1.20 3.57 9.09
C ARG A 98 -0.15 3.02 8.15
N LEU A 99 0.36 1.84 8.47
CA LEU A 99 1.33 1.11 7.69
C LEU A 99 0.66 -0.13 7.10
N LEU A 100 0.77 -0.29 5.78
CA LEU A 100 0.30 -1.47 5.07
C LEU A 100 1.49 -2.28 4.59
N THR A 101 1.55 -3.55 4.96
CA THR A 101 2.63 -4.47 4.56
C THR A 101 2.08 -5.89 4.41
N HIS A 102 2.94 -6.86 4.12
CA HIS A 102 2.55 -8.26 4.12
C HIS A 102 2.14 -8.68 5.54
N HIS A 103 1.00 -9.35 5.69
CA HIS A 103 0.41 -9.67 7.00
C HIS A 103 1.37 -10.41 7.95
N GLU A 104 2.15 -11.37 7.44
CA GLU A 104 3.16 -12.10 8.23
C GLU A 104 4.26 -11.20 8.82
N LEU A 105 4.50 -10.02 8.22
CA LEU A 105 5.52 -9.08 8.68
C LEU A 105 5.00 -8.12 9.75
N VAL A 106 3.68 -7.95 9.90
CA VAL A 106 3.07 -6.96 10.81
C VAL A 106 3.56 -7.14 12.24
N THR A 107 3.47 -8.35 12.79
CA THR A 107 3.89 -8.64 14.17
C THR A 107 5.38 -8.39 14.36
N SER A 108 6.23 -8.90 13.46
CA SER A 108 7.68 -8.73 13.56
C SER A 108 8.11 -7.26 13.42
N LEU A 109 7.42 -6.48 12.59
CA LEU A 109 7.63 -5.05 12.44
C LEU A 109 7.20 -4.31 13.71
N ALA A 110 6.03 -4.64 14.27
CA ALA A 110 5.54 -4.04 15.51
C ALA A 110 6.51 -4.30 16.68
N GLU A 111 7.01 -5.53 16.84
CA GLU A 111 8.01 -5.88 17.85
C GLU A 111 9.34 -5.14 17.67
N HIS A 112 9.76 -4.93 16.41
CA HIS A 112 10.95 -4.14 16.12
C HIS A 112 10.78 -2.69 16.55
N LEU A 113 9.65 -2.08 16.16
CA LEU A 113 9.31 -0.67 16.40
C LEU A 113 9.00 -0.40 17.88
N ALA A 114 8.44 -1.37 18.60
CA ALA A 114 8.06 -1.26 20.02
C ALA A 114 9.25 -0.91 20.94
N LYS A 115 10.48 -1.27 20.54
CA LYS A 115 11.71 -0.94 21.28
C LYS A 115 11.96 0.56 21.38
N PHE A 116 11.45 1.31 20.43
CA PHE A 116 11.66 2.74 20.30
C PHE A 116 10.41 3.54 20.68
N ALA A 117 9.23 2.92 20.61
CA ALA A 117 7.93 3.54 20.85
C ALA A 117 7.83 4.37 22.16
N PRO A 118 8.35 3.90 23.32
CA PRO A 118 8.29 4.67 24.57
C PRO A 118 8.99 6.03 24.51
N PHE A 119 10.07 6.16 23.72
CA PHE A 119 10.82 7.41 23.61
C PHE A 119 10.08 8.49 22.83
N TYR A 120 9.09 8.09 22.02
CA TYR A 120 8.32 8.99 21.17
C TYR A 120 6.86 9.13 21.60
N ARG A 121 6.45 8.48 22.70
CA ARG A 121 5.05 8.47 23.18
C ARG A 121 4.08 8.00 22.09
N VAL A 122 4.42 6.88 21.47
CA VAL A 122 3.61 6.26 20.42
C VAL A 122 3.14 4.87 20.84
N GLU A 123 1.97 4.51 20.36
CA GLU A 123 1.35 3.20 20.47
C GLU A 123 1.35 2.53 19.10
N LEU A 124 1.57 1.22 19.10
CA LEU A 124 1.62 0.38 17.90
C LEU A 124 0.52 -0.67 18.01
N THR A 125 -0.40 -0.69 17.06
CA THR A 125 -1.57 -1.58 17.12
C THR A 125 -1.75 -2.33 15.80
N PRO A 126 -1.45 -3.63 15.74
CA PRO A 126 -1.86 -4.49 14.63
C PRO A 126 -3.40 -4.44 14.48
N ARG A 127 -3.90 -4.28 13.26
CA ARG A 127 -5.34 -4.17 12.98
C ARG A 127 -5.84 -5.42 12.26
N ASP A 128 -6.18 -6.43 13.06
CA ASP A 128 -6.80 -7.67 12.58
C ASP A 128 -8.32 -7.54 12.39
N ASP A 129 -8.89 -6.40 12.80
CA ASP A 129 -10.31 -6.05 12.69
C ASP A 129 -10.69 -5.46 11.32
N LEU A 130 -9.71 -5.19 10.46
CA LEU A 130 -9.91 -4.54 9.18
C LEU A 130 -9.75 -5.52 8.01
N ALA A 131 -10.74 -5.54 7.12
CA ALA A 131 -10.64 -6.26 5.85
C ALA A 131 -10.12 -5.34 4.74
N LEU A 132 -9.13 -5.82 3.99
CA LEU A 132 -8.57 -5.13 2.84
C LEU A 132 -9.15 -5.69 1.55
N ILE A 133 -9.65 -4.80 0.70
CA ILE A 133 -10.29 -5.15 -0.55
C ILE A 133 -9.71 -4.26 -1.65
N GLY A 134 -9.25 -4.87 -2.72
CA GLY A 134 -8.80 -4.18 -3.93
C GLY A 134 -9.94 -4.12 -4.95
N LEU A 135 -10.16 -2.93 -5.51
CA LEU A 135 -11.03 -2.72 -6.66
C LEU A 135 -10.16 -2.35 -7.86
N PHE A 136 -10.25 -3.14 -8.92
CA PHE A 136 -9.39 -3.06 -10.10
C PHE A 136 -10.23 -2.85 -11.36
N GLY A 137 -9.61 -2.28 -12.39
CA GLY A 137 -10.20 -2.07 -13.70
C GLY A 137 -10.53 -0.61 -14.01
N HIS A 138 -10.79 -0.32 -15.28
CA HIS A 138 -10.97 1.07 -15.75
C HIS A 138 -12.18 1.75 -15.12
N GLU A 139 -13.25 0.99 -14.84
CA GLU A 139 -14.48 1.48 -14.21
C GLU A 139 -14.43 1.45 -12.68
N ALA A 140 -13.32 1.00 -12.06
CA ALA A 140 -13.17 0.94 -10.61
C ALA A 140 -13.49 2.27 -9.91
N PRO A 141 -13.05 3.45 -10.41
CA PRO A 141 -13.42 4.74 -9.82
C PRO A 141 -14.94 4.95 -9.75
N ALA A 142 -15.65 4.73 -10.86
CA ALA A 142 -17.10 4.92 -10.92
C ALA A 142 -17.86 3.94 -10.02
N VAL A 143 -17.38 2.70 -9.90
CA VAL A 143 -17.96 1.70 -9.00
C VAL A 143 -17.72 2.06 -7.54
N ALA A 144 -16.54 2.59 -7.19
CA ALA A 144 -16.24 3.05 -5.84
C ALA A 144 -17.18 4.19 -5.42
N GLU A 145 -17.38 5.19 -6.29
CA GLU A 145 -18.30 6.29 -6.02
C GLU A 145 -19.75 5.79 -5.88
N ALA A 146 -20.22 4.96 -6.83
CA ALA A 146 -21.62 4.53 -6.88
C ALA A 146 -22.02 3.57 -5.74
N LEU A 147 -21.11 2.70 -5.29
CA LEU A 147 -21.43 1.65 -4.32
C LEU A 147 -20.88 1.92 -2.92
N LEU A 148 -19.76 2.64 -2.81
CA LEU A 148 -19.06 2.83 -1.53
C LEU A 148 -19.11 4.28 -1.05
N ASP A 149 -19.62 5.22 -1.84
CA ASP A 149 -19.59 6.67 -1.54
C ASP A 149 -18.16 7.16 -1.23
N VAL A 150 -17.17 6.55 -1.89
CA VAL A 150 -15.75 6.87 -1.73
C VAL A 150 -15.26 7.56 -2.98
N GLU A 151 -14.70 8.76 -2.83
CA GLU A 151 -13.99 9.45 -3.91
C GLU A 151 -12.63 8.76 -4.15
N PRO A 152 -12.40 8.19 -5.35
CA PRO A 152 -11.19 7.46 -5.64
C PRO A 152 -10.00 8.44 -5.75
N PRO A 153 -8.83 8.09 -5.18
CA PRO A 153 -7.66 8.95 -5.28
C PRO A 153 -7.21 9.08 -6.74
N VAL A 154 -6.87 10.32 -7.14
CA VAL A 154 -6.42 10.60 -8.51
C VAL A 154 -5.11 9.84 -8.78
N PRO A 155 -5.01 9.05 -9.88
CA PRO A 155 -3.78 8.34 -10.21
C PRO A 155 -2.59 9.30 -10.32
N GLY A 156 -1.60 9.15 -9.43
CA GLY A 156 -0.39 9.99 -9.41
C GLY A 156 -0.59 11.41 -8.88
N GLY A 157 -1.77 11.74 -8.32
CA GLY A 157 -2.10 13.05 -7.78
C GLY A 157 -2.51 13.00 -6.31
N ARG A 158 -2.16 14.06 -5.59
CA ARG A 158 -2.72 14.41 -4.28
C ARG A 158 -4.26 14.31 -4.36
N SER A 159 -4.90 13.52 -3.50
CA SER A 159 -6.37 13.44 -3.42
C SER A 159 -6.93 14.79 -2.96
N SER A 160 -7.22 15.71 -3.87
CA SER A 160 -7.70 17.05 -3.53
C SER A 160 -8.98 16.98 -2.70
N GLY A 161 -8.86 17.11 -1.38
CA GLY A 161 -10.01 17.17 -0.48
C GLY A 161 -10.84 18.42 -0.78
N ARG A 162 -12.12 18.26 -1.09
CA ARG A 162 -13.06 19.39 -1.15
C ARG A 162 -13.35 19.85 0.29
N PRO A 163 -13.23 21.14 0.64
CA PRO A 163 -13.62 21.62 1.96
C PRO A 163 -15.12 21.42 2.17
N SER A 164 -15.49 20.80 3.30
CA SER A 164 -16.87 20.60 3.73
C SER A 164 -17.64 21.92 3.74
N ARG A 165 -18.82 21.93 3.11
CA ARG A 165 -19.82 23.00 3.27
C ARG A 165 -20.59 22.84 4.56
#